data_AF-A0A6G1VJA7-F1
#
_entry.id   AF-A0A6G1VJA7-F1
#
_cell.length_a   1.000
_cell.length_b   1.000
_cell.length_c   1.000
_cell.angle_alpha   90.00
_cell.angle_beta   90.00
_cell.angle_gamma   90.00
#
_symmetry.space_group_name_H-M   'P 1'
#
loop_
_entity.id
_entity.type
_entity.pdbx_description
1 polymer ?
#
loop_
_entity_poly.entity_id
_entity_poly.type
_entity_poly.pdbx_seq_one_letter_code
_entity_poly.pdbx_strand_id
1 'polypeptide(L)'
;MKRISIILFFLTISFSVMAKKNIQQTDRQVWADIVYRMSEPVLHNMSEGTLQKNMLLELSPTWDGRDKRVSYMECFGRLMAGIAPWLSLPDDKTTEGVQRKQLREWALKSYANAVDPNSGDCLLWTENFQTLVDAAYLAESFLRGYEALWEPLDEVTKQRYINNFTALRRINPLYTNWLLFTATVETFLQKANGSGDTYRLSSTLRKINEWYVGDGWYSDGVSFTFDYYNSFVIQPMYVECVSELTQHGKQKDYAGCSYPIAWKRLQRFGAIIERLISPEGTFPVFGRSITYRTAVLQPLAMLAWHDRLPEGLSHGQVRSAITAVVKRMFSDNRNFNKVGFLTLGFNSSQPATANVYTDNGSLYMASLAFLPLGLPANHPFWTSPKESWTSKKAWDGELFPKDHTYNEKLNALNYQ
;
A
#
# COMPACT_ATOMS: atom_id res chain seq x y z
N MET A 1 -86.66 -17.66 32.68
CA MET A 1 -85.70 -17.18 31.67
C MET A 1 -84.31 -17.06 32.29
N LYS A 2 -83.43 -18.07 32.11
CA LYS A 2 -82.03 -18.01 32.54
C LYS A 2 -81.14 -18.09 31.30
N ARG A 3 -80.35 -17.04 31.07
CA ARG A 3 -79.44 -16.86 29.93
C ARG A 3 -78.17 -17.67 30.15
N ILE A 4 -77.75 -18.40 29.13
CA ILE A 4 -76.46 -19.11 29.04
C ILE A 4 -75.46 -18.13 28.41
N SER A 5 -74.38 -17.82 29.12
CA SER A 5 -73.26 -17.03 28.59
C SER A 5 -72.18 -17.96 28.07
N ILE A 6 -71.91 -17.90 26.76
CA ILE A 6 -70.80 -18.58 26.11
C ILE A 6 -69.58 -17.65 26.15
N ILE A 7 -68.50 -18.08 26.80
CA ILE A 7 -67.22 -17.38 26.84
C ILE A 7 -66.35 -17.92 25.70
N LEU A 8 -66.07 -17.09 24.69
CA LEU A 8 -65.10 -17.38 23.63
C LEU A 8 -63.69 -17.05 24.13
N PHE A 9 -62.81 -18.06 24.16
CA PHE A 9 -61.37 -17.88 24.38
C PHE A 9 -60.70 -17.45 23.06
N PHE A 10 -60.19 -16.21 23.00
CA PHE A 10 -59.30 -15.78 21.92
C PHE A 10 -57.87 -16.23 22.24
N LEU A 11 -57.35 -17.20 21.50
CA LEU A 11 -55.92 -17.53 21.48
C LEU A 11 -55.18 -16.44 20.69
N THR A 12 -54.39 -15.61 21.37
CA THR A 12 -53.43 -14.72 20.72
C THR A 12 -52.17 -15.52 20.36
N ILE A 13 -51.97 -15.79 19.08
CA ILE A 13 -50.72 -16.35 18.55
C ILE A 13 -49.69 -15.20 18.48
N SER A 14 -48.75 -15.20 19.42
CA SER A 14 -47.60 -14.28 19.41
C SER A 14 -46.61 -14.73 18.34
N PHE A 15 -46.59 -14.06 17.19
CA PHE A 15 -45.49 -14.17 16.23
C PHE A 15 -44.24 -13.50 16.81
N SER A 16 -43.29 -14.30 17.31
CA SER A 16 -41.96 -13.83 17.67
C SER A 16 -41.18 -13.50 16.40
N VAL A 17 -41.10 -12.22 16.04
CA VAL A 17 -40.16 -11.72 15.04
C VAL A 17 -38.75 -11.83 15.64
N MET A 18 -38.00 -12.86 15.28
CA MET A 18 -36.55 -12.88 15.53
C MET A 18 -35.92 -11.74 14.72
N ALA A 19 -35.59 -10.66 15.41
CA ALA A 19 -34.72 -9.63 14.86
C ALA A 19 -33.38 -10.30 14.47
N LYS A 20 -33.10 -10.41 13.17
CA LYS A 20 -31.74 -10.69 12.69
C LYS A 20 -30.86 -9.57 13.25
N LYS A 21 -30.05 -9.89 14.26
CA LYS A 21 -29.02 -9.00 14.78
C LYS A 21 -28.07 -8.74 13.60
N ASN A 22 -28.17 -7.58 12.96
CA ASN A 22 -27.22 -7.14 11.96
C ASN A 22 -25.89 -6.96 12.70
N ILE A 23 -25.03 -7.99 12.67
CA ILE A 23 -23.69 -7.89 13.24
C ILE A 23 -22.94 -6.94 12.33
N GLN A 24 -22.73 -5.71 12.81
CA GLN A 24 -21.98 -4.71 12.08
C GLN A 24 -20.54 -5.20 11.91
N GLN A 25 -20.07 -5.32 10.66
CA GLN A 25 -18.69 -5.73 10.38
C GLN A 25 -17.70 -4.79 11.06
N THR A 26 -16.63 -5.35 11.63
CA THR A 26 -15.52 -4.56 12.19
C THR A 26 -14.74 -3.89 11.07
N ASP A 27 -14.00 -2.81 11.39
CA ASP A 27 -13.18 -2.14 10.37
C ASP A 27 -12.10 -3.08 9.82
N ARG A 28 -11.54 -3.98 10.65
CA ARG A 28 -10.58 -5.00 10.21
C ARG A 28 -11.20 -5.96 9.19
N GLN A 29 -12.42 -6.45 9.46
CA GLN A 29 -13.14 -7.33 8.54
C GLN A 29 -13.39 -6.64 7.20
N VAL A 30 -13.83 -5.38 7.21
CA VAL A 30 -14.02 -4.60 5.98
C VAL A 30 -12.71 -4.49 5.18
N TRP A 31 -11.59 -4.22 5.85
CA TRP A 31 -10.30 -4.09 5.17
C TRP A 31 -9.83 -5.43 4.61
N ALA A 32 -9.93 -6.52 5.39
CA ALA A 32 -9.56 -7.86 4.94
C ALA A 32 -10.41 -8.33 3.77
N ASP A 33 -11.73 -8.09 3.78
CA ASP A 33 -12.65 -8.45 2.69
C ASP A 33 -12.29 -7.72 1.39
N ILE A 34 -11.99 -6.42 1.48
CA ILE A 34 -11.60 -5.60 0.32
C ILE A 34 -10.26 -6.07 -0.26
N VAL A 35 -9.26 -6.31 0.60
CA VAL A 35 -7.94 -6.77 0.15
C VAL A 35 -8.03 -8.17 -0.42
N TYR A 36 -8.75 -9.11 0.20
CA TYR A 36 -8.97 -10.44 -0.36
C TYR A 36 -9.59 -10.36 -1.75
N ARG A 37 -10.65 -9.56 -1.91
CA ARG A 37 -11.29 -9.35 -3.22
C ARG A 37 -10.35 -8.76 -4.27
N MET A 38 -9.44 -7.87 -3.88
CA MET A 38 -8.42 -7.31 -4.77
C MET A 38 -7.36 -8.36 -5.13
N SER A 39 -6.91 -9.14 -4.16
CA SER A 39 -5.78 -10.06 -4.32
C SER A 39 -6.12 -11.40 -4.95
N GLU A 40 -7.30 -11.95 -4.67
CA GLU A 40 -7.72 -13.27 -5.12
C GLU A 40 -7.63 -13.44 -6.65
N PRO A 41 -8.21 -12.56 -7.50
CA PRO A 41 -8.15 -12.76 -8.94
C PRO A 41 -6.73 -12.60 -9.49
N VAL A 42 -5.85 -11.85 -8.82
CA VAL A 42 -4.45 -11.72 -9.24
C VAL A 42 -3.66 -12.97 -8.86
N LEU A 43 -3.65 -13.31 -7.57
CA LEU A 43 -2.80 -14.36 -7.04
C LEU A 43 -3.28 -15.76 -7.44
N HIS A 44 -4.59 -15.99 -7.51
CA HIS A 44 -5.11 -17.25 -8.00
C HIS A 44 -4.63 -17.51 -9.44
N ASN A 45 -4.91 -16.56 -10.35
CA ASN A 45 -4.52 -16.71 -11.75
C ASN A 45 -2.99 -16.82 -11.92
N MET A 46 -2.22 -16.00 -11.19
CA MET A 46 -0.77 -15.99 -11.29
C MET A 46 -0.12 -17.25 -10.71
N SER A 47 -0.69 -17.83 -9.66
CA SER A 47 -0.23 -19.11 -9.10
C SER A 47 -0.42 -20.28 -10.06
N GLU A 48 -1.37 -20.16 -10.99
CA GLU A 48 -1.69 -21.17 -12.02
C GLU A 48 -1.07 -20.82 -13.39
N GLY A 49 -0.30 -19.72 -13.50
CA GLY A 49 0.33 -19.31 -14.76
C GLY A 49 -0.65 -18.80 -15.83
N THR A 50 -1.75 -18.18 -15.40
CA THR A 50 -2.85 -17.73 -16.26
C THR A 50 -3.27 -16.26 -16.10
N LEU A 51 -2.56 -15.44 -15.32
CA LEU A 51 -2.87 -14.01 -15.15
C LEU A 51 -2.83 -13.26 -16.47
N GLN A 52 -1.78 -13.43 -17.28
CA GLN A 52 -1.66 -12.77 -18.58
C GLN A 52 -2.77 -13.16 -19.57
N LYS A 53 -3.35 -14.35 -19.37
CA LYS A 53 -4.45 -14.87 -20.18
C LYS A 53 -5.81 -14.33 -19.72
N ASN A 54 -6.03 -14.26 -18.40
CA ASN A 54 -7.35 -14.08 -17.82
C ASN A 54 -7.62 -12.63 -17.34
N MET A 55 -6.58 -11.83 -17.12
CA MET A 55 -6.75 -10.43 -16.76
C MET A 55 -7.32 -9.64 -17.95
N LEU A 56 -8.49 -9.02 -17.74
CA LEU A 56 -9.02 -8.03 -18.70
C LEU A 56 -8.18 -6.76 -18.62
N LEU A 57 -7.16 -6.69 -19.46
CA LEU A 57 -6.23 -5.56 -19.50
C LEU A 57 -6.92 -4.31 -20.03
N GLU A 58 -6.83 -3.22 -19.26
CA GLU A 58 -7.29 -1.88 -19.64
C GLU A 58 -6.08 -0.96 -19.70
N LEU A 59 -5.85 -0.32 -20.85
CA LEU A 59 -4.77 0.64 -21.06
C LEU A 59 -5.33 2.06 -21.12
N SER A 60 -4.50 3.04 -20.77
CA SER A 60 -4.81 4.45 -21.01
C SER A 60 -5.29 4.68 -22.45
N PRO A 61 -6.36 5.48 -22.67
CA PRO A 61 -6.77 5.89 -24.02
C PRO A 61 -5.65 6.57 -24.82
N THR A 62 -4.65 7.11 -24.13
CA THR A 62 -3.45 7.72 -24.71
C THR A 62 -2.19 6.93 -24.35
N TRP A 63 -2.26 5.59 -24.40
CA TRP A 63 -1.14 4.69 -24.07
C TRP A 63 0.16 5.09 -24.79
N ASP A 64 1.28 5.06 -24.07
CA ASP A 64 2.60 5.46 -24.58
C ASP A 64 3.20 4.51 -25.63
N GLY A 65 2.55 3.37 -25.88
CA GLY A 65 2.92 2.41 -26.92
C GLY A 65 3.92 1.35 -26.48
N ARG A 66 4.35 1.33 -25.22
CA ARG A 66 5.24 0.27 -24.70
C ARG A 66 4.55 -1.10 -24.70
N ASP A 67 5.37 -2.15 -24.57
CA ASP A 67 4.87 -3.52 -24.50
C ASP A 67 3.87 -3.67 -23.34
N LYS A 68 2.61 -3.97 -23.68
CA LYS A 68 1.52 -4.09 -22.71
C LYS A 68 1.73 -5.17 -21.65
N ARG A 69 2.70 -6.08 -21.83
CA ARG A 69 3.05 -7.09 -20.82
C ARG A 69 3.67 -6.49 -19.56
N VAL A 70 4.14 -5.23 -19.58
CA VAL A 70 4.60 -4.53 -18.37
C VAL A 70 3.50 -4.47 -17.30
N SER A 71 2.24 -4.32 -17.72
CA SER A 71 1.06 -4.19 -16.85
C SER A 71 0.89 -5.34 -15.87
N TYR A 72 1.38 -6.54 -16.20
CA TYR A 72 1.29 -7.70 -15.31
C TYR A 72 2.33 -7.64 -14.17
N MET A 73 3.51 -7.10 -14.44
CA MET A 73 4.48 -6.81 -13.37
C MET A 73 3.99 -5.65 -12.50
N GLU A 74 3.37 -4.62 -13.10
CA GLU A 74 2.71 -3.54 -12.36
C GLU A 74 1.66 -4.13 -11.40
N CYS A 75 0.76 -4.97 -11.93
CA CYS A 75 -0.30 -5.61 -11.17
C CYS A 75 0.25 -6.42 -9.98
N PHE A 76 1.16 -7.36 -10.25
CA PHE A 76 1.66 -8.27 -9.23
C PHE A 76 2.56 -7.56 -8.21
N GLY A 77 3.55 -6.80 -8.67
CA GLY A 77 4.50 -6.12 -7.79
C GLY A 77 3.83 -5.13 -6.85
N ARG A 78 2.93 -4.30 -7.38
CA ARG A 78 2.26 -3.25 -6.60
C ARG A 78 1.24 -3.83 -5.64
N LEU A 79 0.55 -4.92 -6.02
CA LEU A 79 -0.31 -5.66 -5.08
C LEU A 79 0.51 -6.23 -3.94
N MET A 80 1.59 -6.96 -4.25
CA MET A 80 2.42 -7.62 -3.25
C MET A 80 3.07 -6.62 -2.29
N ALA A 81 3.48 -5.45 -2.78
CA ALA A 81 4.00 -4.38 -1.95
C ALA A 81 3.02 -3.96 -0.84
N GLY A 82 1.72 -3.86 -1.13
CA GLY A 82 0.71 -3.44 -0.17
C GLY A 82 0.23 -4.53 0.79
N ILE A 83 0.27 -5.80 0.36
CA ILE A 83 -0.28 -6.92 1.15
C ILE A 83 0.77 -7.77 1.86
N ALA A 84 2.06 -7.62 1.53
CA ALA A 84 3.14 -8.40 2.13
C ALA A 84 3.15 -8.41 3.68
N PRO A 85 2.90 -7.28 4.37
CA PRO A 85 2.77 -7.30 5.82
C PRO A 85 1.63 -8.18 6.34
N TRP A 86 0.48 -8.14 5.65
CA TRP A 86 -0.67 -8.96 6.02
C TRP A 86 -0.35 -10.44 5.86
N LEU A 87 0.22 -10.85 4.71
CA LEU A 87 0.57 -12.25 4.44
C LEU A 87 1.66 -12.78 5.38
N SER A 88 2.49 -11.91 5.95
CA SER A 88 3.52 -12.27 6.92
C SER A 88 3.00 -12.61 8.32
N LEU A 89 1.71 -12.40 8.61
CA LEU A 89 1.13 -12.80 9.88
C LEU A 89 1.03 -14.35 10.00
N PRO A 90 1.19 -14.90 11.22
CA PRO A 90 1.00 -16.33 11.48
C PRO A 90 -0.38 -16.83 11.04
N ASP A 91 -0.45 -18.12 10.69
CA ASP A 91 -1.74 -18.75 10.38
C ASP A 91 -2.58 -18.95 11.64
N ASP A 92 -3.89 -18.82 11.48
CA ASP A 92 -4.87 -19.13 12.51
C ASP A 92 -6.13 -19.74 11.86
N LYS A 93 -7.07 -20.18 12.71
CA LYS A 93 -8.31 -20.86 12.26
C LYS A 93 -9.48 -19.91 12.01
N THR A 94 -9.26 -18.60 12.05
CA THR A 94 -10.31 -17.61 11.72
C THR A 94 -10.55 -17.60 10.21
N THR A 95 -11.69 -17.05 9.78
CA THR A 95 -11.98 -16.86 8.36
C THR A 95 -10.89 -16.04 7.66
N GLU A 96 -10.42 -14.96 8.30
CA GLU A 96 -9.32 -14.13 7.80
C GLU A 96 -8.02 -14.94 7.71
N GLY A 97 -7.70 -15.76 8.72
CA GLY A 97 -6.50 -16.59 8.75
C GLY A 97 -6.45 -17.62 7.62
N VAL A 98 -7.58 -18.25 7.32
CA VAL A 98 -7.70 -19.20 6.19
C VAL A 98 -7.51 -18.50 4.85
N GLN A 99 -8.16 -17.35 4.64
CA GLN A 99 -8.00 -16.53 3.43
C GLN A 99 -6.56 -16.04 3.26
N ARG A 100 -5.97 -15.50 4.33
CA ARG A 100 -4.57 -15.04 4.35
C ARG A 100 -3.60 -16.16 3.98
N LYS A 101 -3.77 -17.34 4.58
CA LYS A 101 -2.93 -18.51 4.28
C LYS A 101 -3.01 -18.89 2.80
N GLN A 102 -4.22 -18.99 2.26
CA GLN A 102 -4.45 -19.29 0.84
C GLN A 102 -3.76 -18.27 -0.07
N LEU A 103 -3.93 -16.97 0.20
CA LEU A 103 -3.26 -15.92 -0.57
C LEU A 103 -1.73 -16.01 -0.48
N ARG A 104 -1.16 -16.34 0.70
CA ARG A 104 0.29 -16.53 0.84
C ARG A 104 0.80 -17.71 0.02
N GLU A 105 0.09 -18.84 0.03
CA GLU A 105 0.45 -20.01 -0.79
C GLU A 105 0.41 -19.69 -2.29
N TRP A 106 -0.62 -18.96 -2.74
CA TRP A 106 -0.69 -18.48 -4.11
C TRP A 106 0.40 -17.44 -4.42
N ALA A 107 0.74 -16.56 -3.50
CA ALA A 107 1.81 -15.58 -3.67
C ALA A 107 3.17 -16.26 -3.88
N LEU A 108 3.51 -17.27 -3.07
CA LEU A 108 4.77 -18.03 -3.21
C LEU A 108 4.87 -18.71 -4.59
N LYS A 109 3.79 -19.35 -5.05
CA LYS A 109 3.71 -19.90 -6.42
C LYS A 109 3.82 -18.81 -7.49
N SER A 110 3.17 -17.67 -7.26
CA SER A 110 3.20 -16.53 -8.19
C SER A 110 4.61 -15.94 -8.32
N TYR A 111 5.36 -15.82 -7.22
CA TYR A 111 6.76 -15.40 -7.27
C TYR A 111 7.63 -16.37 -8.09
N ALA A 112 7.43 -17.68 -7.95
CA ALA A 112 8.14 -18.66 -8.78
C ALA A 112 7.77 -18.50 -10.27
N ASN A 113 6.48 -18.40 -10.58
CA ASN A 113 5.96 -18.23 -11.94
C ASN A 113 6.42 -16.92 -12.59
N ALA A 114 6.58 -15.85 -11.82
CA ALA A 114 6.99 -14.52 -12.29
C ALA A 114 8.39 -14.50 -12.93
N VAL A 115 9.24 -15.48 -12.60
CA VAL A 115 10.63 -15.56 -13.06
C VAL A 115 10.96 -16.87 -13.77
N ASP A 116 10.01 -17.80 -13.88
CA ASP A 116 10.22 -19.06 -14.59
C ASP A 116 9.96 -18.90 -16.09
N PRO A 117 10.97 -19.01 -16.98
CA PRO A 117 10.80 -18.83 -18.41
C PRO A 117 9.81 -19.82 -19.08
N ASN A 118 9.45 -20.92 -18.39
CA ASN A 118 8.47 -21.88 -18.88
C ASN A 118 7.03 -21.55 -18.44
N SER A 119 6.85 -20.60 -17.52
CA SER A 119 5.53 -20.17 -17.06
C SER A 119 4.88 -19.22 -18.06
N GLY A 120 3.56 -19.38 -18.27
CA GLY A 120 2.74 -18.43 -19.02
C GLY A 120 2.67 -17.04 -18.37
N ASP A 121 3.04 -16.93 -17.10
CA ASP A 121 3.09 -15.69 -16.34
C ASP A 121 4.52 -15.23 -16.00
N CYS A 122 5.54 -15.74 -16.71
CA CYS A 122 6.86 -15.14 -16.63
C CYS A 122 6.77 -13.65 -17.01
N LEU A 123 7.18 -12.77 -16.09
CA LEU A 123 7.04 -11.33 -16.26
C LEU A 123 8.10 -10.78 -17.23
N LEU A 124 7.81 -9.62 -17.82
CA LEU A 124 8.70 -8.98 -18.78
C LEU A 124 9.87 -8.27 -18.08
N TRP A 125 10.96 -8.99 -17.82
CA TRP A 125 12.16 -8.45 -17.13
C TRP A 125 13.14 -7.69 -18.04
N THR A 126 12.97 -7.81 -19.37
CA THR A 126 13.91 -7.27 -20.37
C THR A 126 13.49 -5.92 -20.95
N GLU A 127 12.33 -5.39 -20.59
CA GLU A 127 11.91 -4.06 -21.03
C GLU A 127 12.82 -2.97 -20.40
N ASN A 128 13.00 -1.86 -21.11
CA ASN A 128 14.13 -0.95 -20.90
C ASN A 128 13.84 0.24 -19.98
N PHE A 129 12.65 0.34 -19.38
CA PHE A 129 12.27 1.52 -18.63
C PHE A 129 11.32 1.24 -17.47
N GLN A 130 10.07 0.90 -17.77
CA GLN A 130 9.01 0.70 -16.78
C GLN A 130 9.35 -0.44 -15.80
N THR A 131 10.03 -1.48 -16.29
CA THR A 131 10.44 -2.64 -15.47
C THR A 131 11.18 -2.27 -14.18
N LEU A 132 11.96 -1.17 -14.17
CA LEU A 132 12.66 -0.72 -12.96
C LEU A 132 11.68 -0.35 -11.83
N VAL A 133 10.58 0.32 -12.17
CA VAL A 133 9.57 0.81 -11.22
C VAL A 133 8.88 -0.38 -10.57
N ASP A 134 8.43 -1.34 -11.36
CA ASP A 134 7.61 -2.44 -10.85
C ASP A 134 8.45 -3.52 -10.17
N ALA A 135 9.70 -3.70 -10.63
CA ALA A 135 10.69 -4.48 -9.91
C ALA A 135 11.01 -3.89 -8.53
N ALA A 136 10.98 -2.56 -8.38
CA ALA A 136 11.17 -1.94 -7.08
C ALA A 136 10.02 -2.25 -6.12
N TYR A 137 8.76 -2.26 -6.58
CA TYR A 137 7.62 -2.71 -5.75
C TYR A 137 7.69 -4.21 -5.41
N LEU A 138 8.19 -5.05 -6.32
CA LEU A 138 8.50 -6.45 -6.01
C LEU A 138 9.58 -6.57 -4.93
N ALA A 139 10.68 -5.83 -5.06
CA ALA A 139 11.73 -5.79 -4.05
C ALA A 139 11.20 -5.27 -2.70
N GLU A 140 10.36 -4.23 -2.72
CA GLU A 140 9.67 -3.69 -1.54
C GLU A 140 8.82 -4.75 -0.84
N SER A 141 8.11 -5.59 -1.61
CA SER A 141 7.33 -6.70 -1.05
C SER A 141 8.19 -7.73 -0.31
N PHE A 142 9.40 -8.02 -0.81
CA PHE A 142 10.35 -8.90 -0.14
C PHE A 142 10.99 -8.23 1.08
N LEU A 143 11.26 -6.91 1.04
CA LEU A 143 11.74 -6.18 2.21
C LEU A 143 10.69 -6.22 3.34
N ARG A 144 9.41 -6.01 3.00
CA ARG A 144 8.30 -6.00 3.97
C ARG A 144 7.93 -7.38 4.52
N GLY A 145 8.15 -8.44 3.75
CA GLY A 145 7.76 -9.81 4.09
C GLY A 145 8.89 -10.83 3.98
N TYR A 146 10.12 -10.45 4.33
CA TYR A 146 11.34 -11.24 4.05
C TYR A 146 11.24 -12.71 4.51
N GLU A 147 10.92 -12.94 5.78
CA GLU A 147 10.84 -14.28 6.37
C GLU A 147 9.67 -15.11 5.79
N ALA A 148 8.55 -14.47 5.44
CA ALA A 148 7.35 -15.17 4.99
C ALA A 148 7.25 -15.36 3.48
N LEU A 149 7.94 -14.53 2.69
CA LEU A 149 7.76 -14.43 1.23
C LEU A 149 9.06 -14.60 0.44
N TRP A 150 10.23 -14.27 1.01
CA TRP A 150 11.51 -14.45 0.34
C TRP A 150 12.22 -15.74 0.77
N GLU A 151 12.40 -15.93 2.09
CA GLU A 151 13.11 -17.10 2.61
C GLU A 151 12.53 -18.45 2.16
N PRO A 152 11.19 -18.63 2.08
CA PRO A 152 10.59 -19.90 1.66
C PRO A 152 10.72 -20.23 0.17
N LEU A 153 11.15 -19.27 -0.67
CA LEU A 153 11.36 -19.54 -2.10
C LEU A 153 12.54 -20.50 -2.30
N ASP A 154 12.46 -21.33 -3.34
CA ASP A 154 13.56 -22.20 -3.72
C ASP A 154 14.76 -21.40 -4.29
N GLU A 155 15.94 -22.03 -4.28
CA GLU A 155 17.19 -21.38 -4.70
C GLU A 155 17.20 -20.99 -6.19
N VAL A 156 16.50 -21.72 -7.06
CA VAL A 156 16.40 -21.38 -8.48
C VAL A 156 15.59 -20.09 -8.65
N THR A 157 14.45 -20.00 -7.96
CA THR A 157 13.60 -18.80 -7.93
C THR A 157 14.38 -17.61 -7.37
N LYS A 158 15.06 -17.77 -6.22
CA LYS A 158 15.88 -16.71 -5.62
C LYS A 158 16.98 -16.23 -6.57
N GLN A 159 17.72 -17.14 -7.20
CA GLN A 159 18.80 -16.78 -8.12
C GLN A 159 18.26 -16.03 -9.35
N ARG A 160 17.08 -16.41 -9.86
CA ARG A 160 16.44 -15.69 -10.98
C ARG A 160 16.05 -14.27 -10.58
N TYR A 161 15.51 -14.05 -9.39
CA TYR A 161 15.25 -12.69 -8.89
C TYR A 161 16.53 -11.87 -8.74
N ILE A 162 17.57 -12.44 -8.13
CA ILE A 162 18.88 -11.77 -7.98
C ILE A 162 19.44 -11.37 -9.34
N ASN A 163 19.41 -12.28 -10.32
CA ASN A 163 19.88 -12.02 -11.69
C ASN A 163 19.05 -10.93 -12.37
N ASN A 164 17.72 -11.03 -12.30
CA ASN A 164 16.83 -10.06 -12.93
C ASN A 164 17.00 -8.67 -12.32
N PHE A 165 17.03 -8.56 -10.98
CA PHE A 165 17.28 -7.30 -10.27
C PHE A 165 18.66 -6.71 -10.60
N THR A 166 19.70 -7.54 -10.62
CA THR A 166 21.04 -7.09 -11.01
C THR A 166 21.06 -6.59 -12.46
N ALA A 167 20.36 -7.25 -13.37
CA ALA A 167 20.28 -6.86 -14.78
C ALA A 167 19.59 -5.51 -14.99
N LEU A 168 18.78 -5.02 -14.04
CA LEU A 168 18.15 -3.69 -14.13
C LEU A 168 19.16 -2.55 -14.02
N ARG A 169 20.40 -2.81 -13.58
CA ARG A 169 21.49 -1.81 -13.58
C ARG A 169 21.76 -1.21 -14.97
N ARG A 170 21.32 -1.86 -16.05
CA ARG A 170 21.36 -1.32 -17.42
C ARG A 170 20.48 -0.07 -17.61
N ILE A 171 19.44 0.09 -16.78
CA ILE A 171 18.48 1.19 -16.89
C ILE A 171 19.08 2.43 -16.23
N ASN A 172 19.09 3.53 -16.97
CA ASN A 172 19.41 4.85 -16.44
C ASN A 172 18.12 5.50 -15.92
N PRO A 173 17.92 5.65 -14.61
CA PRO A 173 16.68 6.19 -14.06
C PRO A 173 16.52 7.68 -14.40
N LEU A 174 15.26 8.13 -14.50
CA LEU A 174 14.98 9.56 -14.54
C LEU A 174 15.46 10.24 -13.25
N TYR A 175 15.84 11.51 -13.36
CA TYR A 175 16.35 12.29 -12.24
C TYR A 175 15.20 12.86 -11.38
N THR A 176 14.42 11.96 -10.79
CA THR A 176 13.21 12.19 -9.99
C THR A 176 13.12 11.10 -8.91
N ASN A 177 11.93 10.84 -8.35
CA ASN A 177 11.63 9.66 -7.52
C ASN A 177 12.11 8.32 -8.11
N TRP A 178 12.35 8.25 -9.43
CA TRP A 178 12.94 7.09 -10.09
C TRP A 178 14.28 6.63 -9.51
N LEU A 179 15.04 7.52 -8.87
CA LEU A 179 16.24 7.13 -8.15
C LEU A 179 15.91 6.14 -7.01
N LEU A 180 14.78 6.32 -6.32
CA LEU A 180 14.36 5.42 -5.23
C LEU A 180 13.96 4.03 -5.71
N PHE A 181 13.48 3.87 -6.94
CA PHE A 181 13.27 2.53 -7.50
C PHE A 181 14.60 1.77 -7.60
N THR A 182 15.65 2.46 -8.05
CA THR A 182 17.01 1.90 -8.06
C THR A 182 17.48 1.56 -6.65
N ALA A 183 17.37 2.49 -5.70
CA ALA A 183 17.82 2.25 -4.34
C ALA A 183 17.04 1.13 -3.63
N THR A 184 15.75 0.97 -3.90
CA THR A 184 14.92 -0.09 -3.31
C THR A 184 15.37 -1.47 -3.80
N VAL A 185 15.59 -1.62 -5.10
CA VAL A 185 16.13 -2.87 -5.68
C VAL A 185 17.51 -3.18 -5.11
N GLU A 186 18.42 -2.20 -5.06
CA GLU A 186 19.77 -2.38 -4.53
C GLU A 186 19.78 -2.64 -3.01
N THR A 187 18.83 -2.08 -2.26
CA THR A 187 18.67 -2.35 -0.82
C THR A 187 18.24 -3.79 -0.59
N PHE A 188 17.31 -4.29 -1.41
CA PHE A 188 16.95 -5.70 -1.36
C PHE A 188 18.12 -6.61 -1.71
N LEU A 189 18.89 -6.33 -2.77
CA LEU A 189 20.10 -7.09 -3.10
C LEU A 189 21.11 -7.08 -1.93
N GLN A 190 21.32 -5.92 -1.30
CA GLN A 190 22.17 -5.80 -0.11
C GLN A 190 21.70 -6.71 1.04
N LYS A 191 20.39 -6.75 1.30
CA LYS A 191 19.79 -7.60 2.36
C LYS A 191 19.86 -9.09 2.01
N ALA A 192 19.57 -9.45 0.76
CA ALA A 192 19.40 -10.83 0.34
C ALA A 192 20.73 -11.60 0.21
N ASN A 193 21.78 -10.95 -0.32
CA ASN A 193 23.08 -11.62 -0.56
C ASN A 193 24.30 -10.70 -0.43
N GLY A 194 24.12 -9.45 0.01
CA GLY A 194 25.20 -8.49 0.16
C GLY A 194 25.72 -7.87 -1.16
N SER A 195 25.04 -8.07 -2.29
CA SER A 195 25.50 -7.59 -3.60
C SER A 195 24.96 -6.21 -4.00
N GLY A 196 24.44 -5.44 -3.05
CA GLY A 196 23.89 -4.10 -3.32
C GLY A 196 24.97 -3.13 -3.82
N ASP A 197 24.63 -2.32 -4.81
CA ASP A 197 25.54 -1.32 -5.35
C ASP A 197 25.62 -0.09 -4.43
N THR A 198 26.72 0.01 -3.67
CA THR A 198 26.98 1.11 -2.73
C THR A 198 26.91 2.50 -3.38
N TYR A 199 27.34 2.66 -4.63
CA TYR A 199 27.30 3.95 -5.31
C TYR A 199 25.86 4.35 -5.63
N ARG A 200 25.05 3.45 -6.19
CA ARG A 200 23.64 3.68 -6.48
C ARG A 200 22.83 3.99 -5.22
N LEU A 201 23.09 3.25 -4.14
CA LEU A 201 22.49 3.50 -2.83
C LEU A 201 22.88 4.89 -2.29
N SER A 202 24.18 5.18 -2.20
CA SER A 202 24.68 6.40 -1.57
C SER A 202 24.38 7.66 -2.37
N SER A 203 24.41 7.59 -3.70
CA SER A 203 24.07 8.73 -4.57
C SER A 203 22.57 9.03 -4.55
N THR A 204 21.73 8.00 -4.62
CA THR A 204 20.28 8.14 -4.51
C THR A 204 19.88 8.77 -3.19
N LEU A 205 20.29 8.18 -2.06
CA LEU A 205 19.83 8.64 -0.75
C LEU A 205 20.27 10.07 -0.45
N ARG A 206 21.52 10.43 -0.78
CA ARG A 206 21.98 11.82 -0.71
C ARG A 206 21.11 12.74 -1.57
N LYS A 207 20.79 12.31 -2.79
CA LYS A 207 20.02 13.18 -3.70
C LYS A 207 18.58 13.39 -3.25
N ILE A 208 17.92 12.32 -2.78
CA ILE A 208 16.59 12.44 -2.19
C ILE A 208 16.65 13.33 -0.95
N ASN A 209 17.68 13.20 -0.11
CA ASN A 209 17.87 14.06 1.05
C ASN A 209 18.05 15.55 0.67
N GLU A 210 18.77 15.86 -0.41
CA GLU A 210 18.90 17.23 -0.94
C GLU A 210 17.57 17.79 -1.47
N TRP A 211 16.67 16.94 -1.96
CA TRP A 211 15.35 17.33 -2.45
C TRP A 211 14.31 17.52 -1.34
N TYR A 212 14.69 17.38 -0.07
CA TYR A 212 13.80 17.73 1.02
C TYR A 212 13.58 19.25 1.06
N VAL A 213 12.33 19.68 0.82
CA VAL A 213 11.97 21.11 0.73
C VAL A 213 11.38 21.66 2.03
N GLY A 214 11.19 20.80 3.04
CA GLY A 214 10.63 21.18 4.34
C GLY A 214 9.22 20.63 4.58
N ASP A 215 8.79 20.70 5.83
CA ASP A 215 7.46 20.29 6.31
C ASP A 215 7.02 18.87 5.88
N GLY A 216 7.96 17.93 5.76
CA GLY A 216 7.67 16.56 5.31
C GLY A 216 7.56 16.39 3.79
N TRP A 217 7.86 17.40 2.99
CA TRP A 217 7.79 17.31 1.53
C TRP A 217 9.16 17.19 0.88
N TYR A 218 9.20 16.43 -0.21
CA TYR A 218 10.31 16.35 -1.15
C TYR A 218 9.87 16.88 -2.52
N SER A 219 10.79 17.52 -3.24
CA SER A 219 10.48 18.18 -4.52
C SER A 219 10.16 17.25 -5.69
N ASP A 220 10.58 15.98 -5.63
CA ASP A 220 10.52 15.05 -6.76
C ASP A 220 11.36 15.51 -7.98
N GLY A 221 12.55 16.06 -7.71
CA GLY A 221 13.45 16.56 -8.75
C GLY A 221 13.91 17.99 -8.49
N VAL A 222 14.42 18.66 -9.52
CA VAL A 222 14.96 20.03 -9.42
C VAL A 222 13.89 21.05 -9.04
N SER A 223 12.65 20.85 -9.50
CA SER A 223 11.51 21.72 -9.19
C SER A 223 10.50 20.96 -8.35
N PHE A 224 9.87 21.65 -7.40
CA PHE A 224 8.81 21.07 -6.57
C PHE A 224 7.61 20.69 -7.43
N THR A 225 7.26 19.40 -7.43
CA THR A 225 6.04 18.90 -8.07
C THR A 225 4.97 18.63 -7.02
N PHE A 226 3.85 19.34 -7.11
CA PHE A 226 2.75 19.17 -6.17
C PHE A 226 1.80 18.05 -6.61
N ASP A 227 2.14 16.83 -6.23
CA ASP A 227 1.34 15.63 -6.42
C ASP A 227 1.55 14.63 -5.27
N TYR A 228 1.02 13.41 -5.41
CA TYR A 228 1.05 12.39 -4.38
C TYR A 228 2.23 11.41 -4.48
N TYR A 229 3.25 11.65 -5.31
CA TYR A 229 4.44 10.78 -5.35
C TYR A 229 5.23 10.77 -4.04
N ASN A 230 5.11 11.82 -3.22
CA ASN A 230 5.58 11.77 -1.84
C ASN A 230 4.90 10.67 -1.01
N SER A 231 3.63 10.36 -1.29
CA SER A 231 2.86 9.30 -0.62
C SER A 231 3.17 7.93 -1.17
N PHE A 232 3.25 7.79 -2.49
CA PHE A 232 3.34 6.51 -3.19
C PHE A 232 4.76 5.94 -3.27
N VAL A 233 5.77 6.82 -3.27
CA VAL A 233 7.16 6.48 -3.60
C VAL A 233 8.12 7.10 -2.59
N ILE A 234 8.17 8.43 -2.52
CA ILE A 234 9.34 9.11 -1.92
C ILE A 234 9.45 8.81 -0.43
N GLN A 235 8.41 9.10 0.36
CA GLN A 235 8.46 8.89 1.80
C GLN A 235 8.63 7.40 2.15
N PRO A 236 7.82 6.46 1.63
CA PRO A 236 7.93 5.05 2.02
C PRO A 236 9.27 4.43 1.61
N MET A 237 9.66 4.55 0.34
CA MET A 237 10.89 3.91 -0.15
C MET A 237 12.14 4.53 0.48
N TYR A 238 12.17 5.85 0.67
CA TYR A 238 13.29 6.50 1.36
C TYR A 238 13.44 6.00 2.80
N VAL A 239 12.34 5.96 3.56
CA VAL A 239 12.35 5.48 4.94
C VAL A 239 12.74 4.01 5.02
N GLU A 240 12.23 3.15 4.13
CA GLU A 240 12.57 1.72 4.12
C GLU A 240 14.03 1.50 3.75
N CYS A 241 14.56 2.18 2.73
CA CYS A 241 15.97 2.09 2.36
C CYS A 241 16.89 2.52 3.50
N VAL A 242 16.63 3.69 4.11
CA VAL A 242 17.40 4.17 5.27
C VAL A 242 17.27 3.21 6.45
N SER A 243 16.07 2.66 6.70
CA SER A 243 15.84 1.70 7.78
C SER A 243 16.66 0.43 7.60
N GLU A 244 16.61 -0.21 6.44
CA GLU A 244 17.36 -1.44 6.18
C GLU A 244 18.87 -1.22 6.26
N LEU A 245 19.38 -0.18 5.60
CA LEU A 245 20.83 0.10 5.52
C LEU A 245 21.43 0.54 6.86
N THR A 246 20.63 1.09 7.76
CA THR A 246 21.06 1.45 9.13
C THR A 246 20.70 0.38 10.17
N GLN A 247 20.21 -0.79 9.75
CA GLN A 247 19.70 -1.84 10.64
C GLN A 247 18.67 -1.30 11.66
N HIS A 248 17.72 -0.53 11.16
CA HIS A 248 16.67 0.17 11.89
C HIS A 248 17.23 1.09 12.99
N GLY A 249 18.27 1.86 12.65
CA GLY A 249 18.92 2.81 13.55
C GLY A 249 19.91 2.19 14.54
N LYS A 250 20.24 0.89 14.42
CA LYS A 250 21.30 0.25 15.22
C LYS A 250 22.71 0.60 14.72
N GLN A 251 22.83 1.01 13.46
CA GLN A 251 24.07 1.50 12.85
C GLN A 251 24.03 3.02 12.66
N LYS A 252 25.20 3.59 12.38
CA LYS A 252 25.36 5.01 12.03
C LYS A 252 24.56 5.36 10.77
N ASP A 253 24.29 6.65 10.60
CA ASP A 253 23.68 7.21 9.38
C ASP A 253 24.36 6.68 8.12
N TYR A 254 23.54 6.33 7.12
CA TYR A 254 24.03 5.82 5.84
C TYR A 254 24.06 6.95 4.82
N ALA A 255 25.22 7.20 4.21
CA ALA A 255 25.41 8.27 3.23
C ALA A 255 24.91 9.65 3.71
N GLY A 256 25.05 9.95 5.01
CA GLY A 256 24.57 11.20 5.63
C GLY A 256 23.05 11.29 5.79
N CYS A 257 22.32 10.20 5.54
CA CYS A 257 20.88 10.10 5.73
C CYS A 257 20.58 9.42 7.07
N SER A 258 19.83 10.11 7.92
CA SER A 258 19.60 9.67 9.29
C SER A 258 18.26 8.97 9.46
N TYR A 259 18.30 7.79 10.09
CA TYR A 259 17.11 7.00 10.44
C TYR A 259 16.04 7.79 11.22
N PRO A 260 16.35 8.45 12.36
CA PRO A 260 15.36 9.23 13.08
C PRO A 260 14.81 10.41 12.26
N ILE A 261 15.63 11.06 11.42
CA ILE A 261 15.17 12.19 10.59
C ILE A 261 14.22 11.69 9.51
N ALA A 262 14.53 10.59 8.82
CA ALA A 262 13.65 10.01 7.81
C ALA A 262 12.25 9.70 8.39
N TRP A 263 12.20 9.07 9.57
CA TRP A 263 10.94 8.83 10.28
C TRP A 263 10.22 10.12 10.72
N LYS A 264 10.95 11.15 11.16
CA LYS A 264 10.34 12.44 11.53
C LYS A 264 9.71 13.15 10.33
N ARG A 265 10.35 13.09 9.16
CA ARG A 265 9.79 13.62 7.91
C ARG A 265 8.51 12.89 7.51
N LEU A 266 8.52 11.55 7.54
CA LEU A 266 7.34 10.73 7.26
C LEU A 266 6.21 11.02 8.27
N GLN A 267 6.54 11.14 9.56
CA GLN A 267 5.58 11.52 10.61
C GLN A 267 4.90 12.86 10.30
N ARG A 268 5.67 13.88 9.93
CA ARG A 268 5.09 15.18 9.56
C ARG A 268 4.20 15.05 8.32
N PHE A 269 4.70 14.40 7.28
CA PHE A 269 3.95 14.20 6.04
C PHE A 269 2.64 13.45 6.29
N GLY A 270 2.67 12.38 7.09
CA GLY A 270 1.48 11.65 7.52
C GLY A 270 0.46 12.53 8.23
N ALA A 271 0.89 13.41 9.14
CA ALA A 271 -0.01 14.35 9.81
C ALA A 271 -0.71 15.30 8.82
N ILE A 272 -0.01 15.76 7.77
CA ILE A 272 -0.61 16.56 6.70
C ILE A 272 -1.61 15.73 5.91
N ILE A 273 -1.25 14.51 5.50
CA ILE A 273 -2.15 13.61 4.75
C ILE A 273 -3.43 13.32 5.54
N GLU A 274 -3.35 13.11 6.86
CA GLU A 274 -4.54 12.90 7.70
C GLU A 274 -5.47 14.11 7.71
N ARG A 275 -4.92 15.33 7.71
CA ARG A 275 -5.69 16.58 7.66
C ARG A 275 -6.33 16.79 6.30
N LEU A 276 -5.76 16.24 5.23
CA LEU A 276 -6.36 16.30 3.90
C LEU A 276 -7.56 15.36 3.72
N ILE A 277 -7.81 14.45 4.66
CA ILE A 277 -9.01 13.60 4.63
C ILE A 277 -10.22 14.46 5.04
N SER A 278 -11.14 14.69 4.12
CA SER A 278 -12.38 15.43 4.38
C SER A 278 -13.28 14.72 5.40
N PRO A 279 -14.21 15.41 6.08
CA PRO A 279 -15.21 14.80 6.95
C PRO A 279 -16.06 13.70 6.27
N GLU A 280 -16.19 13.74 4.94
CA GLU A 280 -16.95 12.79 4.14
C GLU A 280 -16.17 11.52 3.76
N GLY A 281 -14.91 11.41 4.20
CA GLY A 281 -14.04 10.29 3.82
C GLY A 281 -13.58 10.38 2.37
N THR A 282 -13.25 11.58 1.90
CA THR A 282 -12.60 11.84 0.61
C THR A 282 -11.27 12.54 0.83
N PHE A 283 -10.48 12.73 -0.23
CA PHE A 283 -9.26 13.54 -0.22
C PHE A 283 -9.19 14.35 -1.53
N PRO A 284 -8.42 15.46 -1.56
CA PRO A 284 -8.28 16.28 -2.76
C PRO A 284 -7.80 15.49 -3.98
N VAL A 285 -8.42 15.73 -5.14
CA VAL A 285 -8.14 15.01 -6.38
C VAL A 285 -7.23 15.88 -7.25
N PHE A 286 -5.91 15.82 -7.02
CA PHE A 286 -4.92 16.58 -7.79
C PHE A 286 -3.65 15.76 -8.05
N GLY A 287 -2.84 16.27 -8.97
CA GLY A 287 -1.55 15.69 -9.30
C GLY A 287 -1.64 14.54 -10.31
N ARG A 288 -0.47 14.10 -10.76
CA ARG A 288 -0.33 12.96 -11.69
C ARG A 288 -0.61 11.66 -10.95
N SER A 289 -1.06 10.65 -11.69
CA SER A 289 -1.31 9.30 -11.17
C SER A 289 -2.33 9.24 -10.02
N ILE A 290 -3.25 10.22 -9.94
CA ILE A 290 -4.31 10.24 -8.93
C ILE A 290 -5.19 8.98 -8.97
N THR A 291 -5.21 8.28 -10.12
CA THR A 291 -5.83 6.96 -10.32
C THR A 291 -5.26 5.86 -9.42
N TYR A 292 -4.15 6.09 -8.72
CA TYR A 292 -3.63 5.16 -7.70
C TYR A 292 -4.44 5.13 -6.39
N ARG A 293 -5.56 5.88 -6.33
CA ARG A 293 -6.62 5.64 -5.35
C ARG A 293 -6.13 5.80 -3.92
N THR A 294 -6.36 4.81 -3.07
CA THR A 294 -6.01 4.79 -1.65
C THR A 294 -4.51 4.82 -1.40
N ALA A 295 -3.65 4.64 -2.41
CA ALA A 295 -2.19 4.76 -2.25
C ALA A 295 -1.77 6.09 -1.60
N VAL A 296 -2.60 7.14 -1.71
CA VAL A 296 -2.35 8.46 -1.08
C VAL A 296 -2.20 8.33 0.44
N LEU A 297 -2.82 7.30 1.02
CA LEU A 297 -2.83 7.04 2.45
C LEU A 297 -1.69 6.13 2.92
N GLN A 298 -0.82 5.67 2.02
CA GLN A 298 0.33 4.83 2.37
C GLN A 298 1.20 5.41 3.50
N PRO A 299 1.48 6.72 3.61
CA PRO A 299 2.23 7.28 4.74
C PRO A 299 1.57 6.99 6.09
N LEU A 300 0.27 7.19 6.20
CA LEU A 300 -0.49 6.90 7.42
C LEU A 300 -0.54 5.40 7.71
N ALA A 301 -0.76 4.61 6.66
CA ALA A 301 -0.75 3.16 6.73
C ALA A 301 0.60 2.62 7.25
N MET A 302 1.71 3.15 6.74
CA MET A 302 3.07 2.79 7.13
C MET A 302 3.40 3.25 8.55
N LEU A 303 3.04 4.47 8.92
CA LEU A 303 3.22 4.97 10.29
C LEU A 303 2.42 4.14 11.30
N ALA A 304 1.19 3.74 10.98
CA ALA A 304 0.39 2.88 11.83
C ALA A 304 0.98 1.45 11.92
N TRP A 305 1.39 0.87 10.79
CA TRP A 305 1.99 -0.47 10.75
C TRP A 305 3.28 -0.58 11.56
N HIS A 306 4.12 0.45 11.56
CA HIS A 306 5.36 0.47 12.33
C HIS A 306 5.23 1.03 13.76
N ASP A 307 4.01 1.29 14.23
CA ASP A 307 3.73 1.90 15.54
C ASP A 307 4.47 3.23 15.77
N ARG A 308 4.40 4.11 14.76
CA ARG A 308 5.15 5.37 14.68
C ARG A 308 4.28 6.59 14.39
N LEU A 309 2.98 6.51 14.68
CA LEU A 309 2.08 7.66 14.54
C LEU A 309 2.66 8.90 15.26
N PRO A 310 2.58 10.10 14.66
CA PRO A 310 3.05 11.32 15.31
C PRO A 310 2.19 11.65 16.53
N GLU A 311 2.76 12.43 17.44
CA GLU A 311 2.02 12.99 18.56
C GLU A 311 0.76 13.73 18.09
N GLY A 312 -0.35 13.52 18.80
CA GLY A 312 -1.65 14.10 18.44
C GLY A 312 -2.48 13.28 17.44
N LEU A 313 -1.94 12.20 16.86
CA LEU A 313 -2.71 11.23 16.09
C LEU A 313 -2.83 9.90 16.83
N SER A 314 -4.06 9.51 17.21
CA SER A 314 -4.31 8.21 17.81
C SER A 314 -4.52 7.12 16.76
N HIS A 315 -4.32 5.87 17.17
CA HIS A 315 -4.68 4.69 16.41
C HIS A 315 -6.15 4.68 15.96
N GLY A 316 -7.07 4.99 16.87
CA GLY A 316 -8.51 5.02 16.60
C GLY A 316 -8.88 6.09 15.57
N GLN A 317 -8.21 7.24 15.64
CA GLN A 317 -8.37 8.35 14.72
C GLN A 317 -7.91 7.98 13.31
N VAL A 318 -6.67 7.48 13.17
CA VAL A 318 -6.10 7.12 11.86
C VAL A 318 -6.86 5.94 11.24
N ARG A 319 -7.22 4.91 12.01
CA ARG A 319 -8.06 3.80 11.52
C ARG A 319 -9.37 4.33 10.97
N SER A 320 -10.05 5.23 11.70
CA SER A 320 -11.36 5.74 11.29
C SER A 320 -11.26 6.58 10.01
N ALA A 321 -10.22 7.42 9.89
CA ALA A 321 -9.97 8.24 8.70
C ALA A 321 -9.72 7.39 7.45
N ILE A 322 -8.78 6.45 7.52
CA ILE A 322 -8.47 5.56 6.39
C ILE A 322 -9.69 4.70 6.05
N THR A 323 -10.39 4.18 7.07
CA THR A 323 -11.60 3.37 6.85
C THR A 323 -12.69 4.14 6.13
N ALA A 324 -12.87 5.43 6.42
CA ALA A 324 -13.86 6.25 5.74
C ALA A 324 -13.56 6.34 4.23
N VAL A 325 -12.29 6.58 3.86
CA VAL A 325 -11.85 6.64 2.46
C VAL A 325 -11.94 5.27 1.78
N VAL A 326 -11.46 4.21 2.44
CA VAL A 326 -11.54 2.83 1.93
C VAL A 326 -12.99 2.45 1.67
N LYS A 327 -13.91 2.76 2.59
CA LYS A 327 -15.33 2.48 2.39
C LYS A 327 -15.90 3.30 1.23
N ARG A 328 -15.59 4.59 1.16
CA ARG A 328 -16.05 5.48 0.07
C ARG A 328 -15.65 4.97 -1.31
N MET A 329 -14.49 4.32 -1.41
CA MET A 329 -13.94 3.83 -2.67
C MET A 329 -14.34 2.38 -2.96
N PHE A 330 -14.40 1.48 -1.97
CA PHE A 330 -14.52 0.04 -2.21
C PHE A 330 -15.74 -0.65 -1.58
N SER A 331 -16.64 0.10 -0.92
CA SER A 331 -17.87 -0.52 -0.34
C SER A 331 -18.89 -0.96 -1.38
N ASP A 332 -18.71 -0.60 -2.64
CA ASP A 332 -19.51 -1.12 -3.75
C ASP A 332 -18.61 -1.68 -4.86
N ASN A 333 -19.23 -2.14 -5.95
CA ASN A 333 -18.56 -2.85 -7.02
C ASN A 333 -17.98 -1.93 -8.11
N ARG A 334 -18.04 -0.60 -7.97
CA ARG A 334 -17.72 0.32 -9.09
C ARG A 334 -16.26 0.26 -9.55
N ASN A 335 -15.34 -0.12 -8.66
CA ASN A 335 -13.90 -0.11 -8.90
C ASN A 335 -13.34 -1.45 -9.39
N PHE A 336 -14.21 -2.44 -9.60
CA PHE A 336 -13.87 -3.77 -10.09
C PHE A 336 -14.61 -4.05 -11.40
N ASN A 337 -13.92 -4.63 -12.37
CA ASN A 337 -14.51 -5.03 -13.62
C ASN A 337 -15.29 -6.34 -13.46
N LYS A 338 -15.94 -6.79 -14.53
CA LYS A 338 -16.82 -7.97 -14.54
C LYS A 338 -16.14 -9.30 -14.17
N VAL A 339 -14.81 -9.37 -14.17
CA VAL A 339 -14.04 -10.57 -13.75
C VAL A 339 -13.24 -10.33 -12.46
N GLY A 340 -13.47 -9.22 -11.76
CA GLY A 340 -12.91 -8.98 -10.43
C GLY A 340 -11.59 -8.21 -10.37
N PHE A 341 -10.97 -7.79 -11.49
CA PHE A 341 -9.78 -6.92 -11.44
C PHE A 341 -10.17 -5.46 -11.28
N LEU A 342 -9.26 -4.61 -10.80
CA LEU A 342 -9.51 -3.17 -10.74
C LEU A 342 -9.78 -2.58 -12.14
N THR A 343 -10.72 -1.62 -12.23
CA THR A 343 -11.02 -0.86 -13.46
C THR A 343 -10.09 0.32 -13.60
N LEU A 344 -9.73 0.74 -14.81
CA LEU A 344 -8.92 1.94 -15.05
C LEU A 344 -9.70 3.23 -14.70
N GLY A 345 -9.17 4.02 -13.76
CA GLY A 345 -9.77 5.29 -13.31
C GLY A 345 -9.65 5.53 -11.80
N PHE A 346 -10.05 6.71 -11.36
CA PHE A 346 -9.96 7.10 -9.95
C PHE A 346 -11.02 6.42 -9.08
N ASN A 347 -12.31 6.70 -9.29
CA ASN A 347 -13.38 6.10 -8.51
C ASN A 347 -14.56 5.73 -9.43
N SER A 348 -14.60 4.47 -9.85
CA SER A 348 -15.25 3.92 -11.04
C SER A 348 -14.32 3.86 -12.27
N SER A 349 -14.80 3.24 -13.35
CA SER A 349 -14.15 3.30 -14.66
C SER A 349 -14.16 4.75 -15.16
N GLN A 350 -12.99 5.36 -15.20
CA GLN A 350 -12.76 6.74 -15.61
C GLN A 350 -11.45 6.82 -16.42
N PRO A 351 -11.32 6.09 -17.54
CA PRO A 351 -10.05 5.91 -18.24
C PRO A 351 -9.44 7.21 -18.77
N ALA A 352 -10.24 8.25 -19.02
CA ALA A 352 -9.75 9.57 -19.42
C ALA A 352 -8.91 10.29 -18.34
N THR A 353 -8.91 9.80 -17.09
CA THR A 353 -8.07 10.34 -16.00
C THR A 353 -6.68 9.69 -15.94
N ALA A 354 -6.45 8.64 -16.71
CA ALA A 354 -5.21 7.87 -16.74
C ALA A 354 -4.08 8.66 -17.42
N ASN A 355 -2.88 8.62 -16.86
CA ASN A 355 -1.69 9.11 -17.57
C ASN A 355 -1.35 8.16 -18.74
N VAL A 356 -0.45 8.59 -19.64
CA VAL A 356 -0.07 7.80 -20.83
C VAL A 356 0.52 6.42 -20.50
N TYR A 357 1.07 6.26 -19.30
CA TYR A 357 1.68 5.02 -18.80
C TYR A 357 0.77 4.23 -17.84
N THR A 358 -0.47 4.68 -17.61
CA THR A 358 -1.35 4.05 -16.63
C THR A 358 -2.19 2.95 -17.29
N ASP A 359 -2.18 1.77 -16.68
CA ASP A 359 -3.06 0.64 -17.00
C ASP A 359 -3.76 0.13 -15.72
N ASN A 360 -4.69 -0.82 -15.84
CA ASN A 360 -5.38 -1.31 -14.65
C ASN A 360 -4.55 -2.21 -13.72
N GLY A 361 -3.40 -2.73 -14.15
CA GLY A 361 -2.39 -3.34 -13.27
C GLY A 361 -1.70 -2.29 -12.40
N SER A 362 -1.43 -1.11 -12.97
CA SER A 362 -0.84 0.03 -12.27
C SER A 362 -1.68 0.48 -11.06
N LEU A 363 -2.99 0.23 -11.08
CA LEU A 363 -3.95 0.63 -10.03
C LEU A 363 -3.87 -0.19 -8.74
N TYR A 364 -3.13 -1.30 -8.74
CA TYR A 364 -2.90 -2.09 -7.53
C TYR A 364 -2.01 -1.39 -6.49
N MET A 365 -1.46 -0.20 -6.82
CA MET A 365 -0.99 0.79 -5.85
C MET A 365 -2.00 1.05 -4.74
N ALA A 366 -3.31 0.94 -5.03
CA ALA A 366 -4.37 1.08 -4.04
C ALA A 366 -4.18 0.20 -2.79
N SER A 367 -3.52 -0.96 -2.94
CA SER A 367 -3.23 -1.88 -1.85
C SER A 367 -2.30 -1.31 -0.78
N LEU A 368 -1.51 -0.27 -1.09
CA LEU A 368 -0.52 0.32 -0.18
C LEU A 368 -1.13 1.02 1.04
N ALA A 369 -2.43 1.31 1.04
CA ALA A 369 -3.14 1.82 2.21
C ALA A 369 -3.41 0.76 3.28
N PHE A 370 -3.23 -0.52 2.95
CA PHE A 370 -3.64 -1.64 3.80
C PHE A 370 -2.49 -2.27 4.60
N LEU A 371 -1.30 -1.64 4.62
CA LEU A 371 -0.15 -2.07 5.43
C LEU A 371 -0.52 -2.38 6.91
N PRO A 372 -1.43 -1.65 7.59
CA PRO A 372 -1.86 -1.97 8.96
C PRO A 372 -2.49 -3.35 9.14
N LEU A 373 -2.94 -4.04 8.09
CA LEU A 373 -3.40 -5.43 8.19
C LEU A 373 -2.28 -6.38 8.64
N GLY A 374 -1.01 -5.99 8.47
CA GLY A 374 0.14 -6.68 9.05
C GLY A 374 0.27 -6.55 10.56
N LEU A 375 -0.59 -5.78 11.24
CA LEU A 375 -0.67 -5.76 12.70
C LEU A 375 -1.56 -6.90 13.22
N PRO A 376 -1.23 -7.54 14.36
CA PRO A 376 -2.09 -8.51 15.02
C PRO A 376 -3.50 -7.97 15.32
N ALA A 377 -4.53 -8.82 15.29
CA ALA A 377 -5.92 -8.40 15.51
C ALA A 377 -6.20 -7.76 16.88
N ASN A 378 -5.35 -8.02 17.89
CA ASN A 378 -5.43 -7.42 19.22
C ASN A 378 -4.66 -6.10 19.36
N HIS A 379 -3.94 -5.65 18.32
CA HIS A 379 -3.17 -4.41 18.35
C HIS A 379 -4.08 -3.18 18.59
N PRO A 380 -3.63 -2.14 19.33
CA PRO A 380 -4.41 -0.92 19.57
C PRO A 380 -4.97 -0.26 18.31
N PHE A 381 -4.28 -0.36 17.17
CA PHE A 381 -4.82 0.03 15.87
C PHE A 381 -6.22 -0.53 15.60
N TRP A 382 -6.49 -1.79 15.96
CA TRP A 382 -7.77 -2.47 15.73
C TRP A 382 -8.73 -2.40 16.92
N THR A 383 -8.20 -2.26 18.14
CA THR A 383 -8.99 -2.39 19.37
C THR A 383 -9.32 -1.07 20.05
N SER A 384 -8.54 0.00 19.82
CA SER A 384 -8.84 1.32 20.38
C SER A 384 -10.21 1.82 19.90
N PRO A 385 -10.95 2.59 20.71
CA PRO A 385 -12.22 3.20 20.31
C PRO A 385 -12.10 3.96 18.99
N LYS A 386 -13.21 4.05 18.24
CA LYS A 386 -13.24 4.91 17.03
C LYS A 386 -13.20 6.37 17.47
N GLU A 387 -12.45 7.18 16.73
CA GLU A 387 -12.32 8.61 16.97
C GLU A 387 -12.45 9.37 15.64
N SER A 388 -13.06 10.56 15.68
CA SER A 388 -13.07 11.48 14.54
C SER A 388 -11.64 11.93 14.19
N TRP A 389 -11.34 12.07 12.89
CA TRP A 389 -10.08 12.64 12.39
C TRP A 389 -10.11 14.16 12.36
N THR A 390 -8.94 14.79 12.22
CA THR A 390 -8.77 16.22 12.48
C THR A 390 -9.77 17.08 11.71
N SER A 391 -9.93 16.85 10.40
CA SER A 391 -10.89 17.62 9.60
C SER A 391 -12.33 17.33 10.00
N LYS A 392 -12.68 16.09 10.31
CA LYS A 392 -14.02 15.77 10.84
C LYS A 392 -14.29 16.51 12.16
N LYS A 393 -13.35 16.45 13.11
CA LYS A 393 -13.41 17.20 14.38
C LYS A 393 -13.62 18.69 14.14
N ALA A 394 -12.85 19.28 13.22
CA ALA A 394 -12.93 20.71 12.90
C ALA A 394 -14.31 21.13 12.37
N TRP A 395 -14.87 20.36 11.44
CA TRP A 395 -16.18 20.67 10.83
C TRP A 395 -17.37 20.33 11.73
N ASP A 396 -17.20 19.41 12.68
CA ASP A 396 -18.21 19.07 13.70
C ASP A 396 -18.13 19.97 14.95
N GLY A 397 -17.17 20.91 15.01
CA GLY A 397 -16.98 21.82 16.15
C GLY A 397 -16.34 21.18 17.39
N GLU A 398 -15.69 20.03 17.23
CA GLU A 398 -14.94 19.35 18.28
C GLU A 398 -13.54 19.97 18.46
N LEU A 399 -12.92 19.73 19.62
CA LEU A 399 -11.53 20.15 19.86
C LEU A 399 -10.56 19.30 19.05
N PHE A 400 -9.57 19.95 18.43
CA PHE A 400 -8.47 19.30 17.72
C PHE A 400 -7.15 20.09 17.92
N PRO A 401 -5.98 19.43 17.84
CA PRO A 401 -4.70 20.10 18.01
C PRO A 401 -4.42 21.12 16.91
N LYS A 402 -3.84 22.28 17.29
CA LYS A 402 -3.31 23.27 16.34
C LYS A 402 -2.21 22.64 15.47
N ASP A 403 -2.20 22.96 14.18
CA ASP A 403 -1.11 22.54 13.27
C ASP A 403 0.14 23.43 13.40
N HIS A 404 1.29 22.89 13.01
CA HIS A 404 2.57 23.57 13.08
C HIS A 404 3.49 23.17 11.91
N THR A 405 4.40 24.05 11.52
CA THR A 405 5.47 23.69 10.59
C THR A 405 6.53 22.83 11.28
N TYR A 406 6.98 21.76 10.63
CA TYR A 406 8.17 21.02 11.02
C TYR A 406 9.41 21.64 10.37
N ASN A 407 10.21 22.30 11.20
CA ASN A 407 11.56 22.73 10.83
C ASN A 407 12.55 21.72 11.38
N GLU A 408 13.39 21.16 10.50
CA GLU A 408 14.54 20.41 10.95
C GLU A 408 15.40 21.36 11.76
N LYS A 409 15.69 20.97 13.00
CA LYS A 409 16.79 21.59 13.73
C LYS A 409 18.04 21.17 12.96
N LEU A 410 18.44 21.98 11.98
CA LEU A 410 19.80 21.95 11.47
C LEU A 410 20.63 22.03 12.74
N ASN A 411 21.34 20.94 13.07
CA ASN A 411 22.41 21.04 14.04
C ASN A 411 23.19 22.27 13.61
N ALA A 412 23.28 23.22 14.53
CA ALA A 412 24.09 24.41 14.35
C ALA A 412 25.36 23.96 13.62
N LEU A 413 25.63 24.57 12.47
CA LEU A 413 27.02 24.74 12.07
C LEU A 413 27.65 25.43 13.29
N ASN A 414 28.28 24.64 14.15
CA ASN A 414 29.09 25.14 15.25
C ASN A 414 30.26 25.89 14.63
N TYR A 415 30.02 27.15 14.28
CA TYR A 415 31.05 28.17 14.34
C TYR A 415 31.11 28.62 15.79
N GLN A 416 31.82 27.86 16.61
CA GLN A 416 32.55 28.44 17.73
C GLN A 416 33.96 28.75 17.26
#